data_AF-A0A8J2WCU2-F1
#
_entry.id   AF-A0A8J2WCU2-F1
#
_cell.length_a   1.000
_cell.length_b   1.000
_cell.length_c   1.000
_cell.angle_alpha   90.00
_cell.angle_beta   90.00
_cell.angle_gamma   90.00
#
_symmetry.space_group_name_H-M   'P 1'
#
loop_
_entity.id
_entity.type
_entity.pdbx_description
1 polymer ?
#
loop_
_entity_poly.entity_id
_entity_poly.type
_entity_poly.pdbx_seq_one_letter_code
_entity_poly.pdbx_strand_id
1 'polypeptide(L)'
;MAETGFPGTYSTTTVTQTQTATTVTTNIRFDPSYVRTIPGMLKIAIMVLNILGFICIMVSEVNYHSRANWFNFCAMGGFWITGILLAFYLFHVIEKLYFIPWIMVEMGYCGLWCFFMLTASAACAAQGSLFEAWAAASFFGFISMILYGVDAFFKFKGWRAGEIAQGERVRSVQKSETVGTPAY
;
A
#
# COMPACT_ATOMS: atom_id res chain seq x y z
N MET A 1 -50.32 1.75 -57.19
CA MET A 1 -49.63 2.86 -56.50
C MET A 1 -49.45 2.43 -55.06
N ALA A 2 -48.25 2.65 -54.51
CA ALA A 2 -47.73 2.22 -53.20
C ALA A 2 -48.72 2.49 -52.04
N GLU A 3 -48.72 1.78 -50.90
CA GLU A 3 -47.63 1.74 -49.91
C GLU A 3 -47.52 0.38 -49.20
N THR A 4 -46.41 -0.33 -49.42
CA THR A 4 -45.97 -1.43 -48.56
C THR A 4 -45.17 -0.83 -47.39
N GLY A 5 -45.80 -0.76 -46.22
CA GLY A 5 -45.21 -0.24 -44.99
C GLY A 5 -43.88 -0.90 -44.63
N PHE A 6 -42.92 -0.06 -44.27
CA PHE A 6 -41.57 -0.42 -43.84
C PHE A 6 -41.61 -1.25 -42.52
N PRO A 7 -40.87 -2.36 -42.37
CA PRO A 7 -40.89 -3.15 -41.15
C PRO A 7 -40.18 -2.40 -40.00
N GLY A 8 -40.76 -2.49 -38.81
CA GLY A 8 -40.47 -1.67 -37.64
C GLY A 8 -39.00 -1.62 -37.21
N THR A 9 -38.60 -0.45 -36.72
CA THR A 9 -37.30 -0.19 -36.11
C THR A 9 -37.13 -1.03 -34.84
N TYR A 10 -36.26 -2.04 -34.89
CA TYR A 10 -35.82 -2.78 -33.71
C TYR A 10 -34.89 -1.89 -32.87
N SER A 11 -35.23 -1.61 -31.61
CA SER A 11 -34.30 -0.98 -30.66
C SER A 11 -33.49 -2.06 -29.97
N THR A 12 -32.23 -2.25 -30.40
CA THR A 12 -31.29 -3.19 -29.78
C THR A 12 -30.53 -2.48 -28.66
N THR A 13 -30.95 -2.69 -27.41
CA THR A 13 -30.19 -2.21 -26.25
C THR A 13 -29.17 -3.26 -25.82
N THR A 14 -27.91 -3.12 -26.25
CA THR A 14 -26.81 -3.97 -25.79
C THR A 14 -26.36 -3.55 -24.39
N VAL A 15 -26.79 -4.28 -23.36
CA VAL A 15 -26.28 -4.09 -21.99
C VAL A 15 -25.05 -4.96 -21.80
N THR A 16 -23.86 -4.35 -21.86
CA THR A 16 -22.60 -5.04 -21.56
C THR A 16 -22.40 -5.10 -20.05
N GLN A 17 -22.75 -6.22 -19.41
CA GLN A 17 -22.43 -6.44 -18.00
C GLN A 17 -21.00 -7.01 -17.87
N THR A 18 -20.07 -6.18 -17.43
CA THR A 18 -18.71 -6.63 -17.13
C THR A 18 -18.68 -7.21 -15.71
N GLN A 19 -18.88 -8.53 -15.56
CA GLN A 19 -18.64 -9.20 -14.28
C GLN A 19 -17.15 -9.44 -14.11
N THR A 20 -16.55 -8.82 -13.09
CA THR A 20 -15.14 -9.01 -12.75
C THR A 20 -15.02 -10.07 -11.68
N ALA A 21 -14.62 -11.28 -12.03
CA ALA A 21 -14.33 -12.35 -11.07
C ALA A 21 -12.90 -12.18 -10.53
N THR A 22 -12.74 -12.16 -9.21
CA THR A 22 -11.40 -12.13 -8.58
C THR A 22 -11.11 -13.54 -8.07
N THR A 23 -10.26 -14.29 -8.79
CA THR A 23 -9.75 -15.58 -8.33
C THR A 23 -8.49 -15.36 -7.52
N VAL A 24 -8.61 -15.50 -6.20
CA VAL A 24 -7.50 -15.42 -5.26
C VAL A 24 -7.16 -16.84 -4.83
N THR A 25 -5.96 -17.32 -5.16
CA THR A 25 -5.52 -18.67 -4.80
C THR A 25 -5.07 -18.69 -3.34
N THR A 26 -5.96 -19.10 -2.44
CA THR A 26 -5.80 -19.09 -0.96
C THR A 26 -4.80 -20.12 -0.39
N ASN A 27 -3.77 -20.50 -1.16
CA ASN A 27 -2.74 -21.43 -0.68
C ASN A 27 -1.63 -20.63 0.04
N ILE A 28 -1.40 -20.94 1.31
CA ILE A 28 -0.30 -20.34 2.09
C ILE A 28 1.02 -20.84 1.49
N ARG A 29 1.64 -20.03 0.64
CA ARG A 29 2.99 -20.27 0.11
C ARG A 29 3.87 -19.10 0.48
N PHE A 30 5.08 -19.43 0.91
CA PHE A 30 6.14 -18.44 1.07
C PHE A 30 6.60 -18.02 -0.33
N ASP A 31 6.23 -16.82 -0.75
CA ASP A 31 6.66 -16.27 -2.04
C ASP A 31 7.71 -15.16 -1.84
N PRO A 32 9.01 -15.49 -1.91
CA PRO A 32 10.07 -14.49 -1.84
C PRO A 32 10.08 -13.55 -3.05
N SER A 33 9.28 -13.79 -4.10
CA SER A 33 9.10 -12.85 -5.21
C SER A 33 8.50 -11.52 -4.75
N TYR A 34 7.65 -11.52 -3.71
CA TYR A 34 7.05 -10.28 -3.17
C TYR A 34 8.10 -9.26 -2.73
N VAL A 35 9.23 -9.74 -2.19
CA VAL A 35 10.36 -8.94 -1.71
C VAL A 35 11.02 -8.14 -2.85
N ARG A 36 10.90 -8.62 -4.09
CA ARG A 36 11.42 -7.97 -5.31
C ARG A 36 10.42 -7.02 -5.97
N THR A 37 9.18 -6.99 -5.50
CA THR A 37 8.19 -6.03 -6.00
C THR A 37 8.51 -4.62 -5.50
N ILE A 38 8.08 -3.60 -6.24
CA ILE A 38 8.23 -2.19 -5.86
C ILE A 38 7.75 -1.94 -4.40
N PRO A 39 6.55 -2.35 -3.97
CA PRO A 39 6.11 -2.15 -2.59
C PRO A 39 6.94 -2.95 -1.57
N GLY A 40 7.39 -4.16 -1.91
CA GLY A 40 8.25 -4.97 -1.05
C GLY A 40 9.60 -4.31 -0.79
N MET A 41 10.28 -3.83 -1.84
CA MET A 41 11.56 -3.12 -1.72
C MET A 41 11.41 -1.83 -0.92
N LEU A 42 10.31 -1.09 -1.10
CA LEU A 42 10.07 0.14 -0.33
C LEU A 42 9.96 -0.15 1.17
N LYS A 43 9.20 -1.18 1.55
CA LYS A 43 9.08 -1.60 2.96
C LYS A 43 10.42 -2.00 3.56
N ILE A 44 11.27 -2.70 2.80
CA ILE A 44 12.61 -3.10 3.28
C ILE A 44 13.51 -1.87 3.44
N ALA A 45 13.52 -0.97 2.47
CA ALA A 45 14.32 0.26 2.55
C ALA A 45 13.93 1.08 3.80
N ILE A 46 12.63 1.20 4.07
CA ILE A 46 12.08 1.85 5.26
C ILE A 46 12.56 1.15 6.55
N MET A 47 12.49 -0.18 6.62
CA MET A 47 12.98 -0.92 7.79
C MET A 47 14.47 -0.70 8.05
N VAL A 48 15.28 -0.72 6.99
CA VAL A 48 16.73 -0.47 7.09
C VAL A 48 16.99 0.93 7.62
N LEU A 49 16.30 1.95 7.09
CA LEU A 49 16.45 3.34 7.55
C LEU A 49 16.01 3.53 9.00
N ASN A 50 14.93 2.86 9.42
CA ASN A 50 14.47 2.89 10.81
C ASN A 50 15.52 2.28 11.77
N ILE A 51 16.14 1.16 11.38
CA ILE A 51 17.24 0.55 12.16
C ILE A 51 18.46 1.47 12.19
N LEU A 52 18.87 2.03 11.05
CA LEU A 52 20.02 2.95 10.99
C LEU A 52 19.80 4.17 11.87
N GLY A 53 18.63 4.80 11.79
CA GLY A 53 18.28 5.92 12.68
C GLY A 53 18.30 5.52 14.15
N PHE A 54 17.76 4.34 14.49
CA PHE A 54 17.77 3.81 15.85
C PHE A 54 19.19 3.59 16.39
N ILE A 55 20.07 2.99 15.59
CA ILE A 55 21.48 2.79 15.95
C ILE A 55 22.18 4.13 16.15
N CYS A 56 21.94 5.11 15.27
CA CYS A 56 22.51 6.45 15.41
C CYS A 56 22.12 7.13 16.74
N ILE A 57 20.86 6.97 17.18
CA ILE A 57 20.44 7.46 18.49
C ILE A 57 21.12 6.66 19.60
N MET A 58 21.06 5.32 19.55
CA MET A 58 21.63 4.41 20.57
C MET A 58 23.13 4.57 20.81
N VAL A 59 23.90 5.01 19.82
CA VAL A 59 25.33 5.27 19.98
C VAL A 59 25.61 6.63 20.64
N SER A 60 24.63 7.54 20.66
CA SER A 60 24.80 8.87 21.27
C SER A 60 24.84 8.82 22.80
N GLU A 61 25.76 9.56 23.44
CA GLU A 61 25.87 9.61 24.90
C GLU A 61 24.60 10.13 25.61
N VAL A 62 23.71 10.85 24.89
CA VAL A 62 22.49 11.46 25.43
C VAL A 62 21.21 10.68 25.10
N ASN A 63 21.30 9.36 25.09
CA ASN A 63 20.18 8.45 24.81
C ASN A 63 18.94 8.62 25.70
N TYR A 64 19.13 9.05 26.94
CA TYR A 64 18.06 9.11 27.94
C TYR A 64 17.13 10.31 27.78
N HIS A 65 17.41 11.21 26.84
CA HIS A 65 16.61 12.39 26.63
C HIS A 65 15.25 12.04 26.00
N SER A 66 14.18 12.70 26.44
CA SER A 66 12.80 12.41 25.98
C SER A 66 12.64 12.41 24.45
N ARG A 67 13.40 13.26 23.76
CA ARG A 67 13.41 13.37 22.28
C ARG A 67 13.99 12.13 21.60
N ALA A 68 15.03 11.52 22.17
CA ALA A 68 15.63 10.28 21.67
C ALA A 68 14.66 9.10 21.88
N ASN A 69 13.97 9.05 23.03
CA ASN A 69 12.95 8.04 23.29
C ASN A 69 11.77 8.14 22.31
N TRP A 70 11.33 9.36 21.95
CA TRP A 70 10.31 9.55 20.91
C TRP A 70 10.76 9.00 19.56
N PHE A 71 11.99 9.32 19.12
CA PHE A 71 12.52 8.79 17.87
C PHE A 71 12.63 7.27 17.89
N ASN A 72 13.13 6.69 18.98
CA ASN A 72 13.23 5.24 19.16
C ASN A 72 11.88 4.55 19.12
N PHE A 73 10.84 5.13 19.73
CA PHE A 73 9.48 4.62 19.65
C PHE A 73 8.98 4.59 18.20
N CYS A 74 9.13 5.69 17.46
CA CYS A 74 8.68 5.75 16.08
C CYS A 74 9.48 4.81 15.14
N ALA A 75 10.80 4.73 15.32
CA ALA A 75 11.67 3.87 14.54
C ALA A 75 11.37 2.38 14.79
N MET A 76 11.31 1.98 16.07
CA MET A 76 11.08 0.59 16.45
C MET A 76 9.63 0.16 16.18
N GLY A 77 8.65 1.02 16.45
CA GLY A 77 7.25 0.77 16.09
C GLY A 77 7.08 0.64 14.57
N GLY A 78 7.76 1.49 13.79
CA GLY A 78 7.76 1.44 12.34
C GLY A 78 8.36 0.15 11.80
N PHE A 79 9.49 -0.25 12.36
CA PHE A 79 10.16 -1.50 12.05
C PHE A 79 9.26 -2.72 12.30
N TRP A 80 8.69 -2.85 13.51
CA TRP A 80 7.84 -3.99 13.85
C TRP A 80 6.55 -4.03 13.04
N ILE A 81 5.84 -2.91 12.91
CA ILE A 81 4.58 -2.87 12.16
C ILE A 81 4.83 -3.15 10.67
N THR A 82 5.87 -2.55 10.07
CA THR A 82 6.25 -2.80 8.67
C THR A 82 6.70 -4.25 8.47
N GLY A 83 7.45 -4.81 9.42
CA GLY A 83 7.91 -6.19 9.39
C GLY A 83 6.77 -7.20 9.47
N ILE A 84 5.78 -6.96 10.35
CA ILE A 84 4.58 -7.80 10.47
C ILE A 84 3.74 -7.72 9.19
N LEU A 85 3.54 -6.51 8.65
CA LEU A 85 2.89 -6.33 7.34
C LEU A 85 3.62 -7.10 6.24
N LEU A 86 4.94 -6.97 6.15
CA LEU A 86 5.76 -7.69 5.17
C LEU A 86 5.61 -9.21 5.31
N ALA A 87 5.57 -9.73 6.54
CA ALA A 87 5.33 -11.15 6.80
C ALA A 87 3.94 -11.59 6.32
N PHE A 88 2.89 -10.81 6.58
CA PHE A 88 1.54 -11.12 6.09
C PHE A 88 1.44 -11.15 4.56
N TYR A 89 2.17 -10.25 3.88
CA TYR A 89 2.31 -10.25 2.44
C TYR A 89 3.09 -11.48 1.92
N LEU A 90 4.20 -11.84 2.57
CA LEU A 90 5.05 -12.99 2.22
C LEU A 90 4.30 -14.33 2.32
N PHE A 91 3.49 -14.50 3.36
CA PHE A 91 2.73 -15.72 3.61
C PHE A 91 1.35 -15.74 2.91
N HIS A 92 1.03 -14.75 2.09
CA HIS A 92 -0.28 -14.63 1.41
C HIS A 92 -1.47 -14.69 2.40
N VAL A 93 -1.28 -14.28 3.66
CA VAL A 93 -2.34 -14.27 4.68
C VAL A 93 -3.40 -13.21 4.35
N ILE A 94 -2.98 -12.17 3.64
CA ILE A 94 -3.81 -11.06 3.14
C ILE A 94 -4.91 -11.56 2.20
N GLU A 95 -4.62 -12.59 1.40
CA GLU A 95 -5.58 -13.21 0.49
C GLU A 95 -6.69 -13.98 1.22
N LYS A 96 -6.38 -14.52 2.41
CA LYS A 96 -7.38 -15.19 3.27
C LYS A 96 -8.28 -14.17 3.99
N LEU A 97 -7.77 -12.96 4.23
CA LEU A 97 -8.46 -11.89 4.93
C LEU A 97 -8.99 -10.81 3.96
N TYR A 98 -9.69 -11.25 2.91
CA TYR A 98 -10.27 -10.36 1.89
C TYR A 98 -11.35 -9.39 2.41
N PHE A 99 -11.89 -9.63 3.61
CA PHE A 99 -12.88 -8.74 4.25
C PHE A 99 -12.28 -7.37 4.63
N ILE A 100 -10.96 -7.30 4.83
CA ILE A 100 -10.29 -6.07 5.25
C ILE A 100 -9.83 -5.29 4.01
N PRO A 101 -10.17 -4.00 3.86
CA PRO A 101 -9.66 -3.16 2.79
C PRO A 101 -8.18 -2.81 3.04
N TRP A 102 -7.28 -3.77 2.76
CA TRP A 102 -5.85 -3.69 3.07
C TRP A 102 -5.16 -2.46 2.49
N ILE A 103 -5.52 -2.01 1.28
CA ILE A 103 -4.94 -0.81 0.67
C ILE A 103 -5.24 0.45 1.51
N MET A 104 -6.45 0.55 2.07
CA MET A 104 -6.82 1.71 2.91
C MET A 104 -6.12 1.66 4.26
N VAL A 105 -6.02 0.47 4.86
CA VAL A 105 -5.29 0.27 6.12
C VAL A 105 -3.81 0.64 5.96
N GLU A 106 -3.19 0.19 4.88
CA GLU A 106 -1.78 0.51 4.61
C GLU A 106 -1.55 1.99 4.29
N MET A 107 -2.45 2.61 3.53
CA MET A 107 -2.39 4.04 3.26
C MET A 107 -2.50 4.85 4.56
N GLY A 108 -3.43 4.48 5.44
CA GLY A 108 -3.57 5.10 6.76
C GLY A 108 -2.33 4.90 7.62
N TYR A 109 -1.77 3.69 7.65
CA TYR A 109 -0.51 3.40 8.33
C TYR A 109 0.64 4.26 7.79
N CYS A 110 0.86 4.29 6.48
CA CYS A 110 1.96 5.05 5.88
C CYS A 110 1.81 6.56 6.13
N GLY A 111 0.59 7.10 6.06
CA GLY A 111 0.32 8.50 6.38
C GLY A 111 0.60 8.83 7.84
N LEU A 112 0.11 7.99 8.77
CA LEU A 112 0.34 8.17 10.21
C LEU A 112 1.83 8.07 10.55
N TRP A 113 2.53 7.07 9.98
CA TRP A 113 3.95 6.86 10.25
C TRP A 113 4.84 7.91 9.60
N CYS A 114 4.44 8.47 8.46
CA CYS A 114 5.06 9.64 7.85
C CYS A 114 5.02 10.84 8.81
N PHE A 115 3.87 11.12 9.42
CA PHE A 115 3.73 12.19 10.41
C PHE A 115 4.59 11.93 11.66
N PHE A 116 4.62 10.71 12.16
CA PHE A 116 5.48 10.34 13.29
C PHE A 116 6.97 10.49 12.96
N MET A 117 7.43 10.02 11.80
CA MET A 117 8.81 10.22 11.36
C MET A 117 9.15 11.69 11.16
N LEU A 118 8.22 12.53 10.69
CA LEU A 118 8.44 13.97 10.58
C LEU A 118 8.70 14.60 11.96
N THR A 119 7.81 14.36 12.92
CA THR A 119 7.94 14.93 14.28
C THR A 119 9.18 14.40 15.01
N ALA A 120 9.46 13.10 14.89
CA ALA A 120 10.66 12.48 15.46
C ALA A 120 11.94 13.05 14.85
N SER A 121 12.01 13.18 13.52
CA SER A 121 13.19 13.72 12.84
C SER A 121 13.40 15.19 13.15
N ALA A 122 12.34 16.00 13.23
CA ALA A 122 12.45 17.39 13.63
C ALA A 122 12.93 17.53 15.08
N ALA A 123 12.45 16.66 15.98
CA ALA A 123 12.92 16.60 17.35
C ALA A 123 14.42 16.21 17.43
N CYS A 124 14.93 15.33 16.57
CA CYS A 124 16.36 15.05 16.53
C CYS A 124 17.17 16.18 15.89
N ALA A 125 16.67 16.78 14.80
CA ALA A 125 17.35 17.83 14.05
C ALA A 125 17.62 19.07 14.92
N ALA A 126 16.69 19.47 15.78
CA ALA A 126 16.89 20.61 16.67
C ALA A 126 17.94 20.37 17.79
N GLN A 127 18.50 19.16 17.89
CA GLN A 127 19.67 18.88 18.75
C GLN A 127 20.91 18.51 17.90
N GLY A 128 20.78 18.45 16.58
CA GLY A 128 21.84 18.04 15.66
C GLY A 128 23.03 18.99 15.61
N SER A 129 22.86 20.25 16.03
CA SER A 129 23.99 21.21 16.15
C SER A 129 24.91 20.91 17.33
N LEU A 130 24.44 20.15 18.31
CA LEU A 130 25.19 19.81 19.53
C LEU A 130 25.79 18.42 19.47
N PHE A 131 25.15 17.49 18.74
CA PHE A 131 25.59 16.11 18.62
C PHE A 131 25.45 15.63 17.18
N GLU A 132 26.57 15.27 16.55
CA GLU A 132 26.61 14.79 15.16
C GLU A 132 25.76 13.53 14.96
N ALA A 133 25.71 12.64 15.96
CA ALA A 133 24.88 11.44 15.95
C ALA A 133 23.37 11.76 15.82
N TRP A 134 22.92 12.86 16.43
CA TRP A 134 21.52 13.30 16.34
C TRP A 134 21.20 13.90 14.97
N ALA A 135 22.16 14.60 14.37
CA ALA A 135 22.04 15.08 13.00
C ALA A 135 21.92 13.91 12.02
N ALA A 136 22.79 12.90 12.14
CA ALA A 136 22.73 11.68 11.31
C ALA A 136 21.40 10.92 11.47
N ALA A 137 20.93 10.73 12.70
CA ALA A 137 19.63 10.12 12.97
C ALA A 137 18.47 10.90 12.32
N SER A 138 18.49 12.23 12.43
CA SER A 138 17.46 13.08 11.81
C SER A 138 17.47 12.97 10.27
N PHE A 139 18.64 12.86 9.66
CA PHE A 139 18.77 12.67 8.21
C PHE A 139 18.12 11.37 7.75
N PHE A 140 18.44 10.24 8.40
CA PHE A 140 17.82 8.96 8.08
C PHE A 140 16.31 8.96 8.35
N GLY A 141 15.88 9.61 9.43
CA GLY A 141 14.47 9.78 9.74
C GLY A 141 13.70 10.60 8.69
N PHE A 142 14.29 11.68 8.16
CA PHE A 142 13.68 12.45 7.07
C PHE A 142 13.59 11.65 5.77
N ILE A 143 14.60 10.83 5.45
CA ILE A 143 14.52 9.91 4.30
C ILE A 143 13.40 8.88 4.53
N SER A 144 13.30 8.32 5.73
CA SER A 144 12.21 7.38 6.09
C SER A 144 10.84 8.04 5.94
N MET A 145 10.68 9.29 6.37
CA MET A 145 9.46 10.10 6.18
C MET A 145 9.09 10.21 4.69
N ILE A 146 10.05 10.55 3.83
CA ILE A 146 9.82 10.65 2.38
C ILE A 146 9.39 9.30 1.81
N LEU A 147 10.05 8.20 2.19
CA LEU A 147 9.70 6.87 1.70
C LEU A 147 8.30 6.43 2.15
N TYR A 148 7.90 6.70 3.40
CA TYR A 148 6.53 6.47 3.85
C TYR A 148 5.52 7.30 3.05
N GLY A 149 5.86 8.56 2.73
CA GLY A 149 5.04 9.40 1.86
C GLY A 149 4.90 8.85 0.44
N VAL A 150 6.00 8.34 -0.13
CA VAL A 150 6.02 7.70 -1.45
C VAL A 150 5.21 6.39 -1.44
N ASP A 151 5.31 5.57 -0.39
CA ASP A 151 4.48 4.36 -0.26
C ASP A 151 3.00 4.73 -0.21
N ALA A 152 2.64 5.73 0.61
CA ALA A 152 1.28 6.23 0.71
C ALA A 152 0.74 6.71 -0.65
N PHE A 153 1.57 7.41 -1.44
CA PHE A 153 1.19 7.88 -2.77
C PHE A 153 0.95 6.72 -3.75
N PHE A 154 1.83 5.72 -3.77
CA PHE A 154 1.62 4.53 -4.59
C PHE A 154 0.36 3.77 -4.20
N LYS A 155 0.09 3.62 -2.89
CA LYS A 155 -1.12 2.98 -2.37
C LYS A 155 -2.38 3.79 -2.71
N PHE A 156 -2.33 5.12 -2.63
CA PHE A 156 -3.42 6.00 -3.06
C PHE A 156 -3.71 5.87 -4.55
N LYS A 157 -2.67 5.80 -5.39
CA LYS A 157 -2.82 5.57 -6.83
C LYS A 157 -3.48 4.22 -7.12
N GLY A 158 -3.04 3.15 -6.45
CA GLY A 158 -3.63 1.81 -6.59
C GLY A 158 -5.09 1.74 -6.10
N TRP A 159 -5.40 2.40 -4.98
CA TRP A 159 -6.78 2.54 -4.50
C TRP A 159 -7.68 3.25 -5.51
N ARG A 160 -7.22 4.37 -6.08
CA ARG A 160 -7.96 5.09 -7.14
C ARG A 160 -8.14 4.28 -8.41
N ALA A 161 -7.20 3.39 -8.73
CA ALA A 161 -7.28 2.48 -9.86
C ALA A 161 -8.20 1.26 -9.60
N GLY A 162 -8.65 1.07 -8.35
CA GLY A 162 -9.45 -0.10 -7.96
C GLY A 162 -8.65 -1.40 -8.01
N GLU A 163 -7.33 -1.31 -7.77
CA GLU A 163 -6.45 -2.47 -7.67
C GLU A 163 -6.74 -3.24 -6.38
N ILE A 164 -6.45 -4.54 -6.39
CA ILE A 164 -6.51 -5.40 -5.21
C ILE A 164 -5.12 -5.47 -4.56
N ALA A 165 -5.07 -5.56 -3.24
CA ALA A 165 -3.82 -5.51 -2.47
C ALA A 165 -2.84 -6.64 -2.83
N GLN A 166 -3.37 -7.81 -3.19
CA GLN A 166 -2.69 -9.00 -3.68
C GLN A 166 -3.72 -9.89 -4.39
N GLY A 167 -3.29 -10.68 -5.39
CA GLY A 167 -4.13 -11.57 -6.20
C GLY A 167 -4.34 -11.09 -7.64
N GLU A 168 -4.73 -12.00 -8.53
CA GLU A 168 -4.97 -11.70 -9.95
C GLU A 168 -6.46 -11.48 -10.22
N ARG A 169 -6.80 -10.32 -10.77
CA ARG A 169 -8.17 -9.98 -11.15
C ARG A 169 -8.45 -10.55 -12.54
N VAL A 170 -8.91 -11.80 -12.60
CA VAL A 170 -9.30 -12.43 -13.87
C VAL A 170 -10.58 -11.76 -14.37
N ARG A 171 -10.43 -10.74 -15.23
CA ARG A 171 -11.56 -10.17 -15.97
C ARG A 171 -12.08 -11.20 -16.98
N SER A 172 -12.96 -12.10 -16.54
CA SER A 172 -13.73 -12.94 -17.45
C SER A 172 -14.72 -12.05 -18.21
N VAL A 173 -14.37 -11.66 -19.44
CA VAL A 173 -15.34 -11.09 -20.38
C VAL A 173 -16.29 -12.21 -20.78
N GLN A 174 -17.42 -12.32 -20.08
CA GLN A 174 -18.47 -13.26 -20.47
C GLN A 174 -19.16 -12.70 -21.71
N LYS A 175 -18.97 -13.35 -22.86
CA LYS A 175 -19.66 -13.02 -24.11
C LYS A 175 -21.14 -13.40 -23.95
N SER A 176 -22.03 -12.42 -23.78
CA SER A 176 -23.47 -12.67 -23.60
C SER A 176 -24.13 -13.01 -24.94
N GLU A 177 -25.01 -14.02 -24.90
CA GLU A 177 -25.85 -14.46 -26.01
C GLU A 177 -26.94 -13.44 -26.35
N THR A 178 -27.29 -13.38 -27.63
CA THR A 178 -28.32 -12.51 -28.21
C THR A 178 -29.71 -13.08 -27.90
N VAL A 179 -30.39 -12.59 -26.88
CA VAL A 179 -31.82 -12.91 -26.67
C VAL A 179 -32.66 -11.91 -27.49
N GLY A 180 -33.16 -12.36 -28.64
CA GLY A 180 -34.13 -11.62 -29.42
C GLY A 180 -35.54 -11.87 -28.88
N THR A 181 -36.17 -10.85 -28.29
CA THR A 181 -37.60 -10.92 -27.94
C THR A 181 -38.42 -10.43 -29.13
N PRO A 182 -39.39 -11.21 -29.65
CA PRO A 182 -40.25 -10.74 -30.72
C PRO A 182 -41.16 -9.63 -30.19
N ALA A 183 -41.20 -8.50 -30.90
CA ALA A 183 -42.21 -7.46 -30.70
C ALA A 183 -43.53 -7.93 -31.32
N TYR A 184 -44.59 -7.96 -30.51
CA TYR A 184 -45.95 -8.31 -30.92
C TYR A 184 -46.55 -7.25 -31.86
#